data_AF-A0A1V5D2Y4-F1
#
_entry.id   AF-A0A1V5D2Y4-F1
#
_cell.length_a   1.000
_cell.length_b   1.000
_cell.length_c   1.000
_cell.angle_alpha   90.00
_cell.angle_beta   90.00
_cell.angle_gamma   90.00
#
_symmetry.space_group_name_H-M   'P 1'
#
loop_
_entity.id
_entity.type
_entity.pdbx_description
1 polymer ?
#
loop_
_entity_poly.entity_id
_entity_poly.type
_entity_poly.pdbx_seq_one_letter_code
_entity_poly.pdbx_strand_id
1 'polypeptide(L)'
;MSTVAEFIELRKSIETLATQIVQCIEQNAVQDSKQRLEKANQQLEDLKAMVANDVQVIVVGRLSRQLAALGAKTEKMAAKLPARKRSARKKVEVPVRPQTNETPEIVVFER
;
A
#
# COMPACT_ATOMS: atom_id res chain seq x y z
N MET A 1 -15.80 -9.77 18.62
CA MET A 1 -16.10 -8.55 19.40
C MET A 1 -15.08 -7.51 18.98
N SER A 2 -15.40 -6.68 17.99
CA SER A 2 -14.51 -5.59 17.58
C SER A 2 -14.56 -4.49 18.64
N THR A 3 -13.40 -4.02 19.08
CA THR A 3 -13.32 -3.02 20.16
C THR A 3 -13.27 -1.60 19.58
N VAL A 4 -13.72 -0.62 20.37
CA VAL A 4 -13.58 0.81 20.01
C VAL A 4 -12.12 1.19 19.79
N ALA A 5 -11.18 0.56 20.50
CA ALA A 5 -9.74 0.77 20.32
C ALA A 5 -9.26 0.33 18.93
N GLU A 6 -9.68 -0.85 18.47
CA GLU A 6 -9.35 -1.34 17.13
C GLU A 6 -9.93 -0.43 16.04
N PHE A 7 -11.16 0.05 16.22
CA PHE A 7 -11.76 1.04 15.31
C PHE A 7 -10.92 2.32 15.21
N ILE A 8 -10.44 2.82 16.35
CA ILE A 8 -9.61 4.05 16.39
C ILE A 8 -8.26 3.83 15.69
N GLU A 9 -7.60 2.70 15.92
CA GLU A 9 -6.31 2.40 15.29
C GLU A 9 -6.46 2.23 13.77
N LEU A 10 -7.50 1.53 13.33
CA LEU A 10 -7.77 1.35 11.90
C LEU A 10 -8.13 2.68 11.22
N ARG A 11 -8.92 3.53 11.89
CA ARG A 11 -9.19 4.91 11.44
C ARG A 11 -7.89 5.73 11.29
N LYS A 12 -7.01 5.73 12.29
CA LYS A 12 -5.72 6.45 12.24
C LYS A 12 -4.82 5.93 11.12
N SER A 13 -4.82 4.62 10.88
CA SER A 13 -4.08 3.99 9.78
C SER A 13 -4.55 4.53 8.42
N ILE A 14 -5.87 4.63 8.20
CA ILE A 14 -6.45 5.21 6.98
C ILE A 14 -6.09 6.69 6.84
N GLU A 15 -6.16 7.48 7.93
CA GLU A 15 -5.78 8.90 7.92
C GLU A 15 -4.30 9.10 7.56
N THR A 16 -3.43 8.21 8.05
CA THR A 16 -2.00 8.21 7.73
C THR A 16 -1.76 7.87 6.25
N LEU A 17 -2.44 6.83 5.74
CA LEU A 17 -2.37 6.48 4.32
C LEU A 17 -2.88 7.63 3.43
N ALA A 18 -3.97 8.29 3.81
CA ALA A 18 -4.49 9.44 3.08
C ALA A 18 -3.44 10.57 2.99
N THR A 19 -2.72 10.84 4.07
CA THR A 19 -1.63 11.84 4.08
C THR A 19 -0.48 11.42 3.17
N GLN A 20 -0.10 10.15 3.20
CA GLN A 20 0.95 9.61 2.33
C GLN A 20 0.54 9.63 0.85
N ILE A 21 -0.74 9.39 0.53
CA ILE A 21 -1.27 9.49 -0.84
C ILE A 21 -1.13 10.93 -1.34
N VAL A 22 -1.46 11.93 -0.52
CA VAL A 22 -1.26 13.34 -0.88
C VAL A 22 0.20 13.64 -1.20
N GLN A 23 1.14 13.18 -0.36
CA GLN A 23 2.57 13.34 -0.60
C GLN A 23 3.01 12.65 -1.90
N CYS A 24 2.55 11.43 -2.17
CA CYS A 24 2.85 10.73 -3.42
C CYS A 24 2.29 11.49 -4.65
N ILE A 25 1.10 12.07 -4.54
CA ILE A 25 0.50 12.89 -5.60
C ILE A 25 1.36 14.13 -5.88
N GLU A 26 1.81 14.83 -4.84
CA GLU A 26 2.71 15.99 -4.95
C GLU A 26 4.06 15.61 -5.60
N GLN A 27 4.56 14.41 -5.30
CA GLN A 27 5.79 13.86 -5.88
C GLN A 27 5.60 13.23 -7.28
N ASN A 28 4.39 13.27 -7.85
CA ASN A 28 4.04 12.58 -9.09
C ASN A 28 4.25 11.04 -9.07
N ALA A 29 4.33 10.44 -7.89
CA ALA A 29 4.47 9.00 -7.67
C ALA A 29 3.11 8.29 -7.79
N VAL A 30 2.55 8.27 -9.02
CA VAL A 30 1.19 7.79 -9.28
C VAL A 30 1.01 6.31 -8.90
N GLN A 31 1.99 5.44 -9.16
CA GLN A 31 1.89 4.02 -8.81
C GLN A 31 1.81 3.81 -7.29
N ASP A 32 2.69 4.48 -6.54
CA ASP A 32 2.69 4.42 -5.07
C ASP A 32 1.38 4.96 -4.49
N SER A 33 0.86 6.05 -5.06
CA SER A 33 -0.42 6.60 -4.65
C SER A 33 -1.59 5.63 -4.90
N LYS A 34 -1.57 4.87 -6.01
CA LYS A 34 -2.58 3.84 -6.32
C LYS A 34 -2.53 2.68 -5.34
N GLN A 35 -1.33 2.15 -5.09
CA GLN A 35 -1.15 1.05 -4.15
C GLN A 35 -1.60 1.42 -2.73
N ARG A 36 -1.26 2.64 -2.28
CA ARG A 36 -1.71 3.13 -0.97
C ARG A 36 -3.22 3.38 -0.93
N LEU A 37 -3.82 3.85 -2.02
CA LEU A 37 -5.27 4.05 -2.13
C LEU A 37 -6.02 2.71 -2.04
N GLU A 38 -5.54 1.67 -2.72
CA GLU A 38 -6.12 0.33 -2.65
C GLU A 38 -6.06 -0.23 -1.22
N LYS A 39 -4.90 -0.10 -0.56
CA LYS A 39 -4.76 -0.48 0.86
C LYS A 39 -5.71 0.29 1.77
N ALA A 40 -5.86 1.60 1.56
CA ALA A 40 -6.76 2.44 2.35
C ALA A 40 -8.23 2.06 2.13
N ASN A 41 -8.61 1.70 0.90
CA ASN A 41 -9.96 1.20 0.60
C ASN A 41 -10.22 -0.15 1.26
N GLN A 42 -9.26 -1.08 1.24
CA GLN A 42 -9.40 -2.35 1.94
C GLN A 42 -9.62 -2.15 3.44
N GLN A 43 -8.80 -1.30 4.08
CA GLN A 43 -8.97 -0.97 5.50
C GLN A 43 -10.29 -0.25 5.78
N LEU A 44 -10.82 0.52 4.84
CA LEU A 44 -12.12 1.17 4.97
C LEU A 44 -13.27 0.15 4.95
N GLU A 45 -13.18 -0.91 4.14
CA GLU A 45 -14.16 -2.01 4.15
C GLU A 45 -14.12 -2.76 5.49
N ASP A 46 -12.92 -3.02 6.01
CA ASP A 46 -12.77 -3.61 7.34
C ASP A 46 -13.36 -2.68 8.43
N LEU A 47 -13.11 -1.37 8.33
CA LEU A 47 -13.66 -0.38 9.26
C LEU A 47 -15.19 -0.30 9.20
N LYS A 48 -15.79 -0.43 8.01
CA LYS A 48 -17.25 -0.47 7.81
C LYS A 48 -17.89 -1.65 8.53
N ALA A 49 -17.26 -2.82 8.48
CA ALA A 49 -17.75 -4.03 9.15
C ALA A 49 -17.73 -3.91 10.69
N MET A 50 -16.90 -3.01 11.23
CA MET A 50 -16.75 -2.79 12.67
C MET A 50 -17.66 -1.69 13.23
N VAL A 51 -18.45 -1.02 12.39
CA VAL A 51 -19.32 0.09 12.82
C VAL A 51 -20.45 -0.44 13.70
N ALA A 52 -20.60 0.15 14.88
CA ALA A 52 -21.61 -0.20 15.88
C ALA A 52 -22.47 0.99 16.33
N ASN A 53 -22.16 2.23 15.89
CA ASN A 53 -22.93 3.42 16.24
C ASN A 53 -22.90 4.50 15.15
N ASP A 54 -23.83 5.46 15.23
CA ASP A 54 -24.00 6.53 14.25
C ASP A 54 -22.76 7.42 14.11
N VAL A 55 -22.02 7.65 15.20
CA VAL A 55 -20.78 8.44 15.16
C VAL A 55 -19.74 7.73 14.28
N GLN A 56 -19.59 6.43 14.42
CA GLN A 56 -18.70 5.61 13.60
C GLN A 56 -19.16 5.57 12.14
N VAL A 57 -20.48 5.51 11.87
CA VAL A 57 -21.04 5.63 10.50
C VAL A 57 -20.60 6.96 9.87
N ILE A 58 -20.72 8.08 10.59
CA ILE A 58 -20.34 9.40 10.10
C ILE A 58 -18.84 9.47 9.79
N VAL A 59 -18.00 8.92 10.67
CA VAL A 59 -16.55 8.87 10.47
C VAL A 59 -16.19 8.07 9.22
N VAL A 60 -16.75 6.88 9.07
CA VAL A 60 -16.56 6.03 7.88
C VAL A 60 -17.02 6.74 6.61
N GLY A 61 -18.17 7.41 6.65
CA GLY A 61 -18.67 8.20 5.52
C GLY A 61 -17.73 9.35 5.13
N ARG A 62 -17.12 10.03 6.10
CA ARG A 62 -16.12 11.07 5.85
C ARG A 62 -14.85 10.48 5.20
N LEU A 63 -14.33 9.38 5.75
CA LEU A 63 -13.14 8.71 5.21
C LEU A 63 -13.38 8.22 3.78
N SER A 64 -14.54 7.63 3.52
CA SER A 64 -14.93 7.18 2.17
C SER A 64 -14.90 8.32 1.16
N ARG A 65 -15.51 9.46 1.48
CA ARG A 65 -15.48 10.65 0.61
C ARG A 65 -14.06 11.18 0.40
N GLN A 66 -13.23 11.17 1.44
CA GLN A 66 -11.85 11.61 1.35
C GLN A 66 -11.02 10.71 0.42
N LEU A 67 -11.13 9.38 0.55
CA LEU A 67 -10.45 8.44 -0.33
C LEU A 67 -10.95 8.54 -1.78
N ALA A 68 -12.25 8.69 -2.00
CA ALA A 68 -12.81 8.91 -3.33
C ALA A 68 -12.25 10.18 -4.00
N ALA A 69 -12.14 11.27 -3.25
CA ALA A 69 -11.54 12.52 -3.75
C ALA A 69 -10.05 12.36 -4.08
N LEU A 70 -9.31 11.59 -3.27
CA LEU A 70 -7.90 11.27 -3.55
C LEU A 70 -7.77 10.37 -4.78
N GLY A 71 -8.63 9.37 -4.95
CA GLY A 71 -8.67 8.53 -6.16
C GLY A 71 -8.88 9.35 -7.42
N ALA A 72 -9.86 10.25 -7.42
CA ALA A 72 -10.10 11.16 -8.54
C ALA A 72 -8.89 12.07 -8.84
N LYS A 73 -8.15 12.52 -7.82
CA LYS A 73 -6.90 13.28 -8.01
C LYS A 73 -5.81 12.41 -8.63
N THR A 74 -5.60 11.19 -8.13
CA THR A 74 -4.63 10.24 -8.67
C THR A 74 -4.93 9.91 -10.13
N GLU A 75 -6.19 9.69 -10.49
CA GLU A 75 -6.61 9.44 -11.88
C GLU A 75 -6.36 10.64 -12.79
N LYS A 76 -6.71 11.85 -12.34
CA LYS A 76 -6.41 13.09 -13.08
C LYS A 76 -4.92 13.27 -13.32
N MET A 77 -4.08 12.94 -12.34
CA MET A 77 -2.62 12.98 -12.49
C MET A 77 -2.11 11.91 -13.44
N ALA A 78 -2.64 10.68 -13.35
CA ALA A 78 -2.33 9.60 -14.27
C ALA A 78 -2.67 9.95 -15.73
N ALA A 79 -3.77 10.65 -15.96
CA ALA A 79 -4.19 11.11 -17.29
C ALA A 79 -3.37 12.31 -17.81
N LYS A 80 -2.83 13.14 -16.91
CA LYS A 80 -2.00 14.31 -17.25
C LYS A 80 -0.54 13.95 -17.51
N LEU A 81 -0.06 12.83 -17.00
CA LEU A 81 1.24 12.29 -17.40
C LEU A 81 1.13 11.99 -18.90
N PRO A 82 1.85 12.74 -19.78
CA PRO A 82 1.89 12.36 -21.18
C PRO A 82 2.35 10.91 -21.22
N ALA A 83 1.79 10.13 -22.15
CA ALA A 83 2.18 8.74 -22.43
C ALA A 83 3.64 8.66 -22.95
N ARG A 84 4.58 9.22 -22.17
CA ARG A 84 5.98 9.32 -22.49
C ARG A 84 6.60 8.01 -22.07
N LYS A 85 6.44 7.08 -23.02
CA LYS A 85 7.15 5.81 -23.13
C LYS A 85 6.80 4.83 -22.01
N ARG A 86 6.09 3.77 -22.42
CA ARG A 86 6.47 2.40 -22.03
C ARG A 86 7.99 2.28 -22.12
N SER A 87 8.72 2.63 -21.06
CA SER A 87 10.08 2.13 -20.87
C SER A 87 9.90 0.67 -20.54
N ALA A 88 10.19 -0.12 -21.56
CA ALA A 88 10.49 -1.54 -21.51
C ALA A 88 11.02 -2.02 -20.15
N ARG A 89 10.49 -3.18 -19.73
CA ARG A 89 11.19 -4.23 -18.99
C ARG A 89 12.20 -3.73 -17.92
N LYS A 90 11.81 -3.87 -16.65
CA LYS A 90 12.63 -4.67 -15.75
C LYS A 90 11.82 -5.89 -15.35
N LYS A 91 12.04 -6.98 -16.08
CA LYS A 91 11.98 -8.31 -15.47
C LYS A 91 12.84 -8.19 -14.22
N VAL A 92 12.24 -8.40 -13.06
CA VAL A 92 12.99 -8.74 -11.86
C VAL A 92 13.71 -10.03 -12.22
N GLU A 93 14.97 -9.88 -12.63
CA GLU A 93 15.93 -10.96 -12.68
C GLU A 93 16.17 -11.32 -11.22
N VAL A 94 15.37 -12.27 -10.72
CA VAL A 94 15.76 -13.06 -9.56
C VAL A 94 16.85 -13.98 -10.09
N PRO A 95 18.13 -13.86 -9.65
CA PRO A 95 19.08 -14.92 -9.88
C PRO A 95 18.71 -16.02 -8.89
N VAL A 96 17.79 -16.91 -9.30
CA VAL A 96 17.66 -18.22 -8.68
C VAL A 96 18.91 -18.99 -9.11
N ARG A 97 19.97 -18.91 -8.30
CA ARG A 97 21.11 -19.82 -8.42
C ARG A 97 20.63 -21.22 -8.03
N PRO A 98 20.83 -22.24 -8.86
CA PRO A 98 20.53 -23.62 -8.50
C PRO A 98 21.57 -24.17 -7.51
N GLN A 99 21.04 -24.97 -6.58
CA GLN A 99 21.62 -25.92 -5.64
C GLN A 99 23.09 -26.33 -5.84
N THR A 100 23.83 -26.40 -4.72
CA THR A 100 24.79 -27.48 -4.44
C THR A 100 24.84 -27.72 -2.93
N ASN A 101 24.33 -28.88 -2.52
CA ASN A 101 24.86 -29.59 -1.36
C ASN A 101 26.36 -29.78 -1.62
N GLU A 102 27.22 -29.43 -0.67
CA GLU A 102 28.44 -30.19 -0.38
C GLU A 102 29.08 -29.63 0.89
N THR A 103 29.05 -30.48 1.92
CA THR A 103 29.83 -30.44 3.15
C THR A 103 31.30 -30.08 2.89
N PRO A 104 31.89 -29.12 3.63
CA PRO A 104 33.33 -28.98 3.62
C PRO A 104 33.96 -30.09 4.48
N GLU A 105 34.48 -31.13 3.83
CA GLU A 105 35.50 -32.00 4.46
C GLU A 105 36.75 -31.16 4.73
N ILE A 106 37.06 -31.00 6.01
CA ILE A 106 38.28 -30.38 6.50
C ILE A 106 39.41 -31.41 6.29
N VAL A 107 40.22 -31.23 5.25
CA VAL A 107 41.47 -31.98 5.10
C VAL A 107 42.52 -31.32 5.99
N VAL A 108 42.82 -31.97 7.11
CA VAL A 108 43.94 -31.65 8.00
C VAL A 108 45.24 -31.96 7.26
N PHE A 109 46.12 -30.98 7.10
CA PHE A 109 47.52 -31.22 6.74
C PHE A 109 48.39 -30.92 7.97
N GLU A 110 48.92 -32.00 8.56
CA GLU A 110 50.01 -31.97 9.54
C GLU A 110 51.29 -31.44 8.89
N ARG A 111 52.00 -30.57 9.60
CA ARG A 111 53.45 -30.43 9.50
C ARG A 111 54.04 -29.90 10.80
#